data_AF-A0A951LXB8-F1
#
_entry.id   AF-A0A951LXB8-F1
#
_cell.length_a   1.000
_cell.length_b   1.000
_cell.length_c   1.000
_cell.angle_alpha   90.00
_cell.angle_beta   90.00
_cell.angle_gamma   90.00
#
_symmetry.space_group_name_H-M   'P 1'
#
loop_
_entity.id
_entity.type
_entity.pdbx_description
1 polymer ?
#
loop_
_entity_poly.entity_id
_entity_poly.type
_entity_poly.pdbx_seq_one_letter_code
_entity_poly.pdbx_strand_id
1 'polypeptide(L)'
;MKMKNIKLLSALALMVSVAFTGCKKDDGPIRSSIIVDAVPTITTNIDASGSQSIDLLNLAAFSGKFTVSNYFAGTPGPTKVDIVVRKNGSNTNVKTYKSDITTLPASFSVTAAEIAALFGAPIALGDTYDFAPNITVNGKTYEAFLTLPGAVATGPGVKAGPGFSEFASYGAICAYDPNIYQGDFMVVSDAWADFSPGDVIKLTKVSNNSFSFTDPYAVNATPVPIVVTVNTANNQASIPKTVIGTKWVWAGVGGNPNYTGAFVQTTGAATASSVAPCSQTITLNMLYGVDQGTYSPYPLVLKKK
;
A
#
# COMPACT_ATOMS: atom_id res chain seq x y z
N MET A 1 52.58 -57.15 21.65
CA MET A 1 52.11 -55.99 22.44
C MET A 1 51.17 -55.18 21.54
N LYS A 2 49.98 -54.83 22.06
CA LYS A 2 48.76 -54.50 21.28
C LYS A 2 48.86 -53.17 20.51
N MET A 3 48.46 -53.15 19.23
CA MET A 3 48.23 -51.98 18.36
C MET A 3 47.05 -51.08 18.82
N LYS A 4 46.86 -50.90 20.12
CA LYS A 4 45.73 -50.12 20.68
C LYS A 4 46.03 -48.62 20.78
N ASN A 5 47.29 -48.20 20.66
CA ASN A 5 47.68 -46.81 20.94
C ASN A 5 47.66 -45.89 19.71
N ILE A 6 47.70 -46.43 18.49
CA ILE A 6 47.70 -45.61 17.26
C ILE A 6 46.29 -45.07 16.95
N LYS A 7 45.23 -45.85 17.21
CA LYS A 7 43.84 -45.42 16.96
C LYS A 7 43.42 -44.22 17.82
N LEU A 8 43.99 -44.11 19.02
CA LEU A 8 43.70 -42.99 19.94
C LEU A 8 44.38 -41.70 19.47
N LEU A 9 45.62 -41.77 18.97
CA LEU A 9 46.32 -40.59 18.44
C LEU A 9 45.69 -40.05 17.15
N SER A 10 45.25 -40.93 16.23
CA SER A 10 44.59 -40.49 14.99
C SER A 10 43.21 -39.88 15.24
N ALA A 11 42.45 -40.38 16.22
CA ALA A 11 41.17 -39.81 16.61
C ALA A 11 41.35 -38.43 17.29
N LEU A 12 42.39 -38.27 18.11
CA LEU A 12 42.70 -37.01 18.77
C LEU A 12 43.17 -35.94 17.76
N ALA A 13 44.01 -36.32 16.79
CA ALA A 13 44.46 -35.42 15.73
C ALA A 13 43.29 -34.93 14.84
N LEU A 14 42.34 -35.82 14.51
CA LEU A 14 41.16 -35.45 13.73
C LEU A 14 40.22 -34.51 14.51
N MET A 15 40.00 -34.79 15.80
CA MET A 15 39.16 -33.96 16.68
C MET A 15 39.75 -32.57 16.91
N VAL A 16 41.09 -32.45 16.97
CA VAL A 16 41.80 -31.17 17.04
C VAL A 16 41.67 -30.39 15.72
N SER A 17 41.76 -31.05 14.56
CA SER A 17 41.56 -30.37 13.27
C SER A 17 40.13 -29.85 13.07
N VAL A 18 39.10 -30.55 13.55
CA VAL A 18 37.71 -30.07 13.46
C VAL A 18 37.43 -28.92 14.45
N ALA A 19 38.14 -28.88 15.59
CA ALA A 19 38.01 -27.78 16.56
C ALA A 19 38.60 -26.44 16.06
N PHE A 20 39.60 -26.47 15.16
CA PHE A 20 40.21 -25.26 14.59
C PHE A 20 39.65 -24.85 13.21
N THR A 21 38.83 -25.70 12.56
CA THR A 21 38.00 -25.29 11.41
C THR A 21 36.64 -24.75 11.84
N GLY A 22 36.47 -24.39 13.11
CA GLY A 22 35.32 -23.64 13.57
C GLY A 22 35.12 -22.44 12.64
N CYS A 23 34.03 -22.46 11.87
CA CYS A 23 33.62 -21.33 11.06
C CYS A 23 33.73 -20.10 11.95
N LYS A 24 34.58 -19.13 11.57
CA LYS A 24 34.61 -17.84 12.25
C LYS A 24 33.16 -17.39 12.35
N LYS A 25 32.66 -17.29 13.59
CA LYS A 25 31.42 -16.57 13.85
C LYS A 25 31.62 -15.18 13.27
N ASP A 26 30.91 -14.88 12.19
CA ASP A 26 30.85 -13.55 11.58
C ASP A 26 30.00 -12.59 12.43
N ASP A 27 30.05 -12.74 13.76
CA ASP A 27 29.33 -11.94 14.75
C ASP A 27 30.20 -10.75 15.23
N GLY A 28 31.30 -10.45 14.53
CA GLY A 28 32.14 -9.28 14.77
C GLY A 28 31.55 -8.00 14.17
N PRO A 29 32.05 -6.81 14.56
CA PRO A 29 31.69 -5.55 13.92
C PRO A 29 31.87 -5.67 12.39
N ILE A 30 30.98 -5.00 11.65
CA ILE A 30 30.94 -5.00 10.17
C ILE A 30 32.38 -4.98 9.63
N ARG A 31 32.74 -6.03 8.88
CA ARG A 31 34.09 -6.21 8.35
C ARG A 31 34.50 -4.91 7.63
N SER A 32 35.74 -4.45 7.81
CA SER A 32 36.25 -3.22 7.17
C SER A 32 36.22 -3.26 5.63
N SER A 33 36.02 -4.44 5.04
CA SER A 33 35.78 -4.64 3.61
C SER A 33 34.35 -4.31 3.17
N ILE A 34 33.42 -4.12 4.10
CA ILE A 34 32.03 -3.75 3.83
C ILE A 34 31.92 -2.23 3.97
N ILE A 35 31.70 -1.56 2.84
CA ILE A 35 31.45 -0.13 2.80
C ILE A 35 29.97 0.10 3.16
N VAL A 36 29.73 0.76 4.28
CA VAL A 36 28.39 1.22 4.67
C VAL A 36 28.26 2.67 4.26
N ASP A 37 27.59 2.89 3.12
CA ASP A 37 27.25 4.24 2.70
C ASP A 37 26.05 4.74 3.51
N ALA A 38 26.23 5.83 4.26
CA ALA A 38 25.14 6.50 4.97
C ALA A 38 24.27 7.27 3.95
N VAL A 39 23.24 6.61 3.41
CA VAL A 39 22.27 7.23 2.51
C VAL A 39 21.18 7.93 3.34
N PRO A 40 20.98 9.25 3.20
CA PRO A 40 19.89 9.96 3.88
C PRO A 40 18.53 9.37 3.54
N THR A 41 17.65 9.29 4.53
CA THR A 41 16.26 8.88 4.32
C THR A 41 15.45 10.08 3.85
N ILE A 42 14.97 10.02 2.61
CA ILE A 42 14.13 11.05 1.99
C ILE A 42 12.70 10.53 1.89
N THR A 43 11.73 11.36 2.27
CA THR A 43 10.30 11.08 2.13
C THR A 43 9.70 11.92 1.01
N THR A 44 8.70 11.36 0.33
CA THR A 44 7.98 11.98 -0.78
C THR A 44 6.47 11.92 -0.52
N ASN A 45 5.90 13.05 -0.11
CA ASN A 45 4.51 13.12 0.33
C ASN A 45 3.66 13.94 -0.64
N ILE A 46 2.46 13.45 -0.94
CA ILE A 46 1.45 14.25 -1.67
C ILE A 46 1.02 15.41 -0.78
N ASP A 47 0.97 16.61 -1.36
CA ASP A 47 0.41 17.80 -0.76
C ASP A 47 -1.11 17.81 -1.02
N ALA A 48 -1.89 17.78 0.06
CA ALA A 48 -3.34 17.75 0.01
C ALA A 48 -3.99 19.00 -0.62
N SER A 49 -3.22 20.08 -0.84
CA SER A 49 -3.68 21.26 -1.58
C SER A 49 -3.70 21.06 -3.10
N GLY A 50 -3.11 19.97 -3.61
CA GLY A 50 -3.16 19.57 -5.01
C GLY A 50 -4.17 18.44 -5.28
N SER A 51 -4.27 18.05 -6.55
CA SER A 51 -5.03 16.86 -6.96
C SER A 51 -4.40 15.60 -6.39
N GLN A 52 -5.19 14.70 -5.81
CA GLN A 52 -4.70 13.40 -5.30
C GLN A 52 -4.73 12.30 -6.38
N SER A 53 -5.38 12.55 -7.51
CA SER A 53 -5.48 11.64 -8.65
C SER A 53 -5.70 12.44 -9.93
N ILE A 54 -5.51 11.79 -11.08
CA ILE A 54 -5.72 12.37 -12.41
C ILE A 54 -7.12 11.97 -12.87
N ASP A 55 -8.06 12.92 -12.88
CA ASP A 55 -9.39 12.67 -13.46
C ASP A 55 -9.31 12.70 -14.99
N LEU A 56 -9.54 11.56 -15.63
CA LEU A 56 -9.51 11.45 -17.09
C LEU A 56 -10.60 12.26 -17.78
N LEU A 57 -11.70 12.57 -17.07
CA LEU A 57 -12.77 13.40 -17.62
C LEU A 57 -12.38 14.89 -17.63
N ASN A 58 -11.33 15.26 -16.89
CA ASN A 58 -10.88 16.65 -16.78
C ASN A 58 -9.36 16.76 -16.57
N LEU A 59 -8.58 16.25 -17.54
CA LEU A 59 -7.12 16.27 -17.50
C LEU A 59 -6.53 17.67 -17.30
N ALA A 60 -7.16 18.70 -17.85
CA ALA A 60 -6.69 20.09 -17.76
C ALA A 60 -6.79 20.66 -16.33
N ALA A 61 -7.69 20.13 -15.49
CA ALA A 61 -7.83 20.54 -14.10
C ALA A 61 -6.86 19.82 -13.14
N PHE A 62 -6.16 18.78 -13.61
CA PHE A 62 -5.20 18.08 -12.77
C PHE A 62 -4.00 18.96 -12.42
N SER A 63 -3.76 19.14 -11.13
CA SER A 63 -2.60 19.82 -10.56
C SER A 63 -2.08 19.03 -9.37
N GLY A 64 -1.32 17.96 -9.65
CA GLY A 64 -0.68 17.15 -8.63
C GLY A 64 0.40 17.95 -7.92
N LYS A 65 0.47 17.86 -6.59
CA LYS A 65 1.49 18.53 -5.77
C LYS A 65 2.11 17.55 -4.79
N PHE A 66 3.43 17.59 -4.68
CA PHE A 66 4.15 16.75 -3.74
C PHE A 66 5.39 17.45 -3.21
N THR A 67 5.83 17.04 -2.03
CA THR A 67 7.03 17.55 -1.35
C THR A 67 8.00 16.42 -1.13
N VAL A 68 9.28 16.71 -1.39
CA VAL A 68 10.42 15.86 -1.08
C VAL A 68 11.18 16.50 0.07
N SER A 69 11.46 15.73 1.12
CA SER A 69 12.15 16.24 2.31
C SER A 69 12.98 15.17 3.00
N ASN A 70 13.96 15.59 3.80
CA ASN A 70 14.58 14.69 4.77
C ASN A 70 13.49 14.15 5.71
N TYR A 71 13.44 12.84 5.91
CA TYR A 71 12.48 12.24 6.83
C TYR A 71 12.82 12.55 8.28
N PHE A 72 14.11 12.45 8.63
CA PHE A 72 14.61 12.83 9.94
C PHE A 72 15.04 14.31 9.93
N ALA A 73 14.35 15.13 10.72
CA ALA A 73 14.68 16.55 10.82
C ALA A 73 16.12 16.74 11.36
N GLY A 74 16.86 17.69 10.77
CA GLY A 74 18.21 18.04 11.20
C GLY A 74 19.34 17.09 10.77
N THR A 75 19.06 15.98 10.09
CA THR A 75 20.11 15.12 9.53
C THR A 75 20.70 15.71 8.26
N PRO A 76 22.01 15.48 7.96
CA PRO A 76 22.60 15.85 6.69
C PRO A 76 21.77 15.31 5.52
N GLY A 77 21.40 16.19 4.60
CA GLY A 77 20.73 15.82 3.36
C GLY A 77 21.72 15.30 2.31
N PRO A 78 21.21 14.78 1.18
CA PRO A 78 22.04 14.41 0.05
C PRO A 78 22.66 15.64 -0.60
N THR A 79 23.70 15.42 -1.40
CA THR A 79 24.32 16.49 -2.20
C THR A 79 23.33 17.04 -3.23
N LYS A 80 22.54 16.15 -3.83
CA LYS A 80 21.42 16.51 -4.71
C LYS A 80 20.40 15.37 -4.79
N VAL A 81 19.19 15.71 -5.22
CA VAL A 81 18.19 14.74 -5.67
C VAL A 81 17.73 15.04 -7.09
N ASP A 82 17.45 13.98 -7.84
CA ASP A 82 16.78 14.05 -9.13
C ASP A 82 15.40 13.40 -8.99
N ILE A 83 14.34 14.14 -9.30
CA ILE A 83 12.98 13.62 -9.25
C ILE A 83 12.74 12.79 -10.49
N VAL A 84 12.48 11.50 -10.28
CA VAL A 84 12.14 10.55 -11.32
C VAL A 84 10.70 10.07 -11.19
N VAL A 85 10.15 9.60 -12.29
CA VAL A 85 8.78 9.11 -12.41
C VAL A 85 8.80 7.77 -13.09
N ARG A 86 8.16 6.76 -12.50
CA ARG A 86 7.84 5.52 -13.21
C ARG A 86 6.36 5.46 -13.54
N LYS A 87 6.04 4.84 -14.66
CA LYS A 87 4.67 4.54 -15.07
C LYS A 87 4.30 3.10 -14.71
N ASN A 88 3.12 2.90 -14.12
CA ASN A 88 2.49 1.59 -13.88
C ASN A 88 3.39 0.61 -13.12
N GLY A 89 4.16 1.11 -12.13
CA GLY A 89 5.10 0.31 -11.36
C GLY A 89 6.31 -0.23 -12.14
N SER A 90 6.49 0.17 -13.41
CA SER A 90 7.56 -0.33 -14.26
C SER A 90 8.89 0.36 -13.97
N ASN A 91 9.80 -0.35 -13.32
CA ASN A 91 11.14 0.16 -13.05
C ASN A 91 12.02 0.26 -14.31
N THR A 92 11.62 -0.35 -15.44
CA THR A 92 12.35 -0.25 -16.72
C THR A 92 11.92 0.94 -17.56
N ASN A 93 10.86 1.65 -17.16
CA ASN A 93 10.37 2.84 -17.85
C ASN A 93 10.30 4.03 -16.87
N VAL A 94 11.48 4.44 -16.40
CA VAL A 94 11.67 5.57 -15.49
C VAL A 94 12.11 6.79 -16.30
N LYS A 95 11.52 7.95 -16.01
CA LYS A 95 11.83 9.23 -16.65
C LYS A 95 12.21 10.27 -15.62
N THR A 96 13.22 11.08 -15.90
CA THR A 96 13.60 12.20 -15.02
C THR A 96 12.67 13.39 -15.26
N TYR A 97 12.00 13.84 -14.20
CA TYR A 97 11.09 14.99 -14.21
C TYR A 97 11.79 16.31 -13.87
N LYS A 98 12.65 16.30 -12.84
CA LYS A 98 13.49 17.44 -12.43
C LYS A 98 14.84 16.92 -11.97
N SER A 99 15.90 17.66 -12.23
CA SER A 99 17.27 17.27 -11.86
C SER A 99 17.93 18.33 -10.99
N ASP A 100 19.03 17.93 -10.35
CA ASP A 100 19.97 18.80 -9.65
C ASP A 100 19.34 19.65 -8.54
N ILE A 101 18.40 19.05 -7.80
CA ILE A 101 17.78 19.71 -6.64
C ILE A 101 18.71 19.59 -5.44
N THR A 102 19.28 20.72 -5.01
CA THR A 102 20.28 20.78 -3.91
C THR A 102 19.69 21.24 -2.57
N THR A 103 18.44 21.68 -2.54
CA THR A 103 17.80 22.25 -1.35
C THR A 103 16.55 21.46 -1.00
N LEU A 104 16.47 20.97 0.24
CA LEU A 104 15.32 20.26 0.80
C LEU A 104 14.83 20.94 2.08
N PRO A 105 13.51 20.98 2.36
CA PRO A 105 12.42 20.42 1.56
C PRO A 105 12.20 21.17 0.23
N ALA A 106 11.77 20.45 -0.81
CA ALA A 106 11.41 20.99 -2.11
C ALA A 106 9.99 20.55 -2.48
N SER A 107 9.18 21.49 -2.96
CA SER A 107 7.82 21.23 -3.42
C SER A 107 7.72 21.32 -4.93
N PHE A 108 6.95 20.42 -5.52
CA PHE A 108 6.77 20.30 -6.95
C PHE A 108 5.28 20.29 -7.27
N SER A 109 4.93 20.90 -8.39
CA SER A 109 3.63 20.73 -9.03
C SER A 109 3.83 19.99 -10.35
N VAL A 110 2.85 19.20 -10.76
CA VAL A 110 2.86 18.48 -12.04
C VAL A 110 1.46 18.46 -12.64
N THR A 111 1.41 18.62 -13.97
CA THR A 111 0.18 18.62 -14.77
C THR A 111 0.07 17.35 -15.61
N ALA A 112 -1.14 17.08 -16.12
CA ALA A 112 -1.39 15.93 -16.97
C ALA A 112 -0.64 16.06 -18.30
N ALA A 113 -0.50 17.29 -18.81
CA ALA A 113 0.25 17.59 -20.02
C ALA A 113 1.75 17.28 -19.87
N GLU A 114 2.35 17.64 -18.74
CA GLU A 114 3.75 17.32 -18.45
C GLU A 114 3.99 15.81 -18.36
N ILE A 115 3.08 15.08 -17.71
CA ILE A 115 3.16 13.60 -17.62
C ILE A 115 3.05 12.99 -19.02
N ALA A 116 2.07 13.40 -19.83
CA ALA A 116 1.88 12.89 -21.18
C ALA A 116 3.10 13.18 -22.07
N ALA A 117 3.67 14.39 -21.97
CA ALA A 117 4.88 14.77 -22.69
C ALA A 117 6.10 13.95 -22.25
N LEU A 118 6.27 13.73 -20.94
CA LEU A 118 7.40 13.00 -20.36
C LEU A 118 7.46 11.53 -20.85
N PHE A 119 6.29 10.91 -21.04
CA PHE A 119 6.17 9.53 -21.51
C PHE A 119 5.88 9.43 -23.02
N GLY A 120 5.64 10.54 -23.71
CA GLY A 120 5.33 10.57 -25.15
C GLY A 120 4.02 9.85 -25.52
N ALA A 121 3.08 9.73 -24.57
CA ALA A 121 1.84 8.99 -24.74
C ALA A 121 0.69 9.64 -23.93
N PRO A 122 -0.56 9.57 -24.42
CA PRO A 122 -1.72 9.98 -23.64
C PRO A 122 -1.85 9.18 -22.33
N ILE A 123 -2.40 9.82 -21.31
CA ILE A 123 -2.74 9.17 -20.03
C ILE A 123 -4.00 8.32 -20.24
N ALA A 124 -3.96 7.06 -19.83
CA ALA A 124 -5.06 6.11 -19.93
C ALA A 124 -5.62 5.72 -18.56
N LEU A 125 -6.84 5.18 -18.53
CA LEU A 125 -7.49 4.73 -17.30
C LEU A 125 -6.68 3.61 -16.64
N GLY A 126 -6.45 3.76 -15.33
CA GLY A 126 -5.66 2.81 -14.55
C GLY A 126 -4.15 3.04 -14.65
N ASP A 127 -3.68 3.99 -15.44
CA ASP A 127 -2.26 4.39 -15.38
C ASP A 127 -1.92 4.93 -13.99
N THR A 128 -0.73 4.63 -13.49
CA THR A 128 -0.17 5.21 -12.26
C THR A 128 1.17 5.86 -12.55
N TYR A 129 1.45 6.95 -11.86
CA TYR A 129 2.70 7.69 -11.96
C TYR A 129 3.28 7.90 -10.58
N ASP A 130 4.37 7.18 -10.27
CA ASP A 130 5.04 7.25 -8.97
C ASP A 130 6.25 8.18 -9.08
N PHE A 131 6.21 9.30 -8.35
CA PHE A 131 7.27 10.29 -8.26
C PHE A 131 8.15 9.99 -7.05
N ALA A 132 9.45 9.86 -7.27
CA ALA A 132 10.42 9.58 -6.21
C ALA A 132 11.78 10.22 -6.51
N PRO A 133 12.60 10.54 -5.50
CA PRO A 133 13.93 11.08 -5.70
C PRO A 133 14.97 9.97 -5.87
N ASN A 134 15.74 10.03 -6.96
CA ASN A 134 17.09 9.48 -6.96
C ASN A 134 17.96 10.35 -6.05
N ILE A 135 18.77 9.72 -5.20
CA ILE A 135 19.55 10.41 -4.17
C ILE A 135 21.02 10.35 -4.54
N THR A 136 21.71 11.49 -4.60
CA THR A 136 23.17 11.52 -4.81
C THR A 136 23.89 11.93 -3.53
N VAL A 137 24.81 11.09 -3.07
CA VAL A 137 25.64 11.31 -1.88
C VAL A 137 27.08 10.96 -2.25
N ASN A 138 28.02 11.86 -1.95
CA ASN A 138 29.46 11.64 -2.21
C ASN A 138 29.78 11.21 -3.65
N GLY A 139 29.05 11.77 -4.63
CA GLY A 139 29.23 11.45 -6.05
C GLY A 139 28.62 10.12 -6.50
N LYS A 140 27.99 9.36 -5.61
CA LYS A 140 27.27 8.11 -5.93
C LYS A 140 25.77 8.33 -5.90
N THR A 141 25.08 7.89 -6.94
CA THR A 141 23.62 7.98 -7.06
C THR A 141 22.96 6.66 -6.67
N TYR A 142 21.93 6.77 -5.85
CA TYR A 142 21.03 5.69 -5.43
C TYR A 142 19.70 5.92 -6.12
N GLU A 143 19.25 4.94 -6.89
CA GLU A 143 18.00 5.06 -7.64
C GLU A 143 16.79 4.71 -6.75
N ALA A 144 15.70 5.43 -6.93
CA ALA A 144 14.44 5.11 -6.27
C ALA A 144 13.80 3.83 -6.85
N PHE A 145 13.89 3.64 -8.16
CA PHE A 145 13.25 2.56 -8.89
C PHE A 145 14.28 1.68 -9.59
N LEU A 146 14.74 0.64 -8.90
CA LEU A 146 15.80 -0.24 -9.39
C LEU A 146 15.32 -1.19 -10.49
N THR A 147 16.10 -1.31 -11.56
CA THR A 147 15.92 -2.33 -12.60
C THR A 147 16.62 -3.65 -12.28
N LEU A 148 17.70 -3.61 -11.49
CA LEU A 148 18.57 -4.75 -11.24
C LEU A 148 18.29 -5.42 -9.88
N PRO A 149 18.12 -6.75 -9.83
CA PRO A 149 18.09 -7.50 -8.57
C PRO A 149 19.39 -7.31 -7.79
N GLY A 150 19.29 -6.95 -6.50
CA GLY A 150 20.45 -6.81 -5.60
C GLY A 150 21.10 -5.42 -5.56
N ALA A 151 20.61 -4.45 -6.33
CA ALA A 151 21.05 -3.06 -6.20
C ALA A 151 20.46 -2.40 -4.92
N VAL A 152 21.13 -1.37 -4.41
CA VAL A 152 20.73 -0.67 -3.18
C VAL A 152 19.84 0.51 -3.52
N ALA A 153 18.56 0.43 -3.14
CA ALA A 153 17.59 1.50 -3.35
C ALA A 153 17.74 2.61 -2.31
N THR A 154 17.03 3.72 -2.51
CA THR A 154 17.01 4.89 -1.62
C THR A 154 16.36 4.67 -0.25
N GLY A 155 15.90 3.45 0.09
CA GLY A 155 15.12 3.24 1.33
C GLY A 155 15.00 1.81 1.88
N PRO A 156 16.07 0.99 2.02
CA PRO A 156 15.93 -0.32 2.64
C PRO A 156 15.55 -0.28 4.14
N GLY A 157 15.62 0.86 4.83
CA GLY A 157 15.56 0.91 6.30
C GLY A 157 14.25 1.38 6.96
N VAL A 158 13.43 2.23 6.31
CA VAL A 158 12.35 2.99 7.00
C VAL A 158 10.96 2.78 6.38
N LYS A 159 10.74 1.67 5.66
CA LYS A 159 9.50 1.41 4.89
C LYS A 159 8.17 1.40 5.68
N ALA A 160 8.19 1.57 7.01
CA ALA A 160 7.01 1.58 7.87
C ALA A 160 6.97 2.73 8.91
N GLY A 161 7.80 3.76 8.75
CA GLY A 161 7.77 4.92 9.65
C GLY A 161 6.50 5.76 9.48
N PRO A 162 5.85 6.25 10.56
CA PRO A 162 4.75 7.19 10.45
C PRO A 162 5.15 8.44 9.63
N GLY A 163 4.32 8.83 8.66
CA GLY A 163 4.58 9.98 7.78
C GLY A 163 5.69 9.78 6.74
N PHE A 164 6.32 8.60 6.69
CA PHE A 164 7.23 8.24 5.63
C PHE A 164 6.44 7.79 4.41
N SER A 165 6.86 8.25 3.24
CA SER A 165 6.37 7.78 1.96
C SER A 165 7.55 7.68 0.99
N GLU A 166 7.70 6.54 0.34
CA GLU A 166 8.79 6.30 -0.61
C GLU A 166 8.59 7.08 -1.91
N PHE A 167 7.33 7.28 -2.31
CA PHE A 167 6.94 7.97 -3.54
C PHE A 167 5.57 8.63 -3.40
N ALA A 168 5.33 9.68 -4.19
CA ALA A 168 4.00 10.24 -4.41
C ALA A 168 3.38 9.60 -5.65
N SER A 169 2.25 8.91 -5.50
CA SER A 169 1.56 8.20 -6.60
C SER A 169 0.31 8.95 -7.05
N TYR A 170 0.21 9.26 -8.33
CA TYR A 170 -1.01 9.75 -8.96
C TYR A 170 -1.58 8.70 -9.90
N GLY A 171 -2.76 8.17 -9.57
CA GLY A 171 -3.51 7.26 -10.43
C GLY A 171 -4.44 8.02 -11.37
N ALA A 172 -4.54 7.58 -12.61
CA ALA A 172 -5.54 8.02 -13.57
C ALA A 172 -6.86 7.29 -13.33
N ILE A 173 -7.86 8.02 -12.88
CA ILE A 173 -9.16 7.51 -12.45
C ILE A 173 -10.30 8.15 -13.25
N CYS A 174 -11.48 7.57 -13.11
CA CYS A 174 -12.72 8.29 -13.38
C CYS A 174 -13.19 8.94 -12.08
N ALA A 175 -13.47 10.25 -12.12
CA ALA A 175 -14.00 10.95 -10.95
C ALA A 175 -15.25 10.28 -10.37
N TYR A 176 -15.36 10.34 -9.04
CA TYR A 176 -16.51 9.83 -8.32
C TYR A 176 -17.80 10.55 -8.71
N ASP A 177 -18.84 9.78 -9.06
CA ASP A 177 -20.21 10.28 -9.20
C ASP A 177 -21.12 9.60 -8.18
N PRO A 178 -21.67 10.33 -7.18
CA PRO A 178 -22.55 9.75 -6.17
C PRO A 178 -23.84 9.15 -6.75
N ASN A 179 -24.26 9.55 -7.95
CA ASN A 179 -25.49 9.02 -8.56
C ASN A 179 -25.31 7.59 -9.08
N ILE A 180 -24.06 7.16 -9.29
CA ILE A 180 -23.74 5.77 -9.63
C ILE A 180 -23.98 4.88 -8.40
N TYR A 181 -23.59 5.29 -7.20
CA TYR A 181 -23.54 4.43 -6.01
C TYR A 181 -24.83 4.46 -5.17
N GLN A 182 -25.96 4.24 -5.86
CA GLN A 182 -27.29 4.07 -5.28
C GLN A 182 -28.12 3.10 -6.15
N GLY A 183 -29.08 2.42 -5.53
CA GLY A 183 -29.92 1.42 -6.18
C GLY A 183 -29.35 0.01 -6.03
N ASP A 184 -29.70 -0.87 -6.96
CA ASP A 184 -29.38 -2.29 -6.88
C ASP A 184 -27.95 -2.58 -7.38
N PHE A 185 -27.18 -3.26 -6.53
CA PHE A 185 -25.84 -3.74 -6.84
C PHE A 185 -25.79 -5.25 -6.67
N MET A 186 -25.27 -5.94 -7.67
CA MET A 186 -25.07 -7.38 -7.64
C MET A 186 -23.73 -7.71 -6.98
N VAL A 187 -23.73 -8.73 -6.12
CA VAL A 187 -22.53 -9.32 -5.54
C VAL A 187 -21.78 -10.07 -6.65
N VAL A 188 -20.54 -9.68 -6.91
CA VAL A 188 -19.64 -10.35 -7.86
C VAL A 188 -18.84 -11.43 -7.14
N SER A 189 -18.31 -11.10 -5.97
CA SER A 189 -17.60 -12.03 -5.10
C SER A 189 -17.67 -11.55 -3.67
N ASP A 190 -17.76 -12.48 -2.74
CA ASP A 190 -17.65 -12.23 -1.31
C ASP A 190 -16.77 -13.32 -0.67
N ALA A 191 -15.67 -12.90 -0.06
CA ALA A 191 -14.74 -13.82 0.58
C ALA A 191 -15.13 -14.20 2.02
N TRP A 192 -16.06 -13.47 2.65
CA TRP A 192 -16.60 -13.84 3.96
C TRP A 192 -17.68 -14.91 3.85
N ALA A 193 -18.29 -15.02 2.66
CA ALA A 193 -19.28 -16.00 2.26
C ALA A 193 -20.60 -15.88 3.04
N ASP A 194 -20.97 -14.65 3.40
CA ASP A 194 -22.34 -14.34 3.83
C ASP A 194 -23.22 -13.98 2.63
N PHE A 195 -22.66 -13.34 1.60
CA PHE A 195 -23.34 -13.15 0.32
C PHE A 195 -22.90 -14.18 -0.74
N SER A 196 -23.85 -14.60 -1.57
CA SER A 196 -23.57 -15.42 -2.76
C SER A 196 -23.39 -14.54 -3.99
N PRO A 197 -22.48 -14.87 -4.93
CA PRO A 197 -22.43 -14.21 -6.23
C PRO A 197 -23.80 -14.24 -6.93
N GLY A 198 -24.27 -13.08 -7.38
CA GLY A 198 -25.61 -12.89 -7.94
C GLY A 198 -26.64 -12.31 -6.97
N ASP A 199 -26.38 -12.33 -5.66
CA ASP A 199 -27.23 -11.65 -4.68
C ASP A 199 -27.28 -10.15 -4.96
N VAL A 200 -28.41 -9.51 -4.64
CA VAL A 200 -28.61 -8.08 -4.84
C VAL A 200 -28.60 -7.36 -3.51
N ILE A 201 -27.67 -6.42 -3.37
CA ILE A 201 -27.57 -5.48 -2.26
C ILE A 201 -28.08 -4.12 -2.74
N LYS A 202 -29.04 -3.56 -2.01
CA LYS A 202 -29.55 -2.22 -2.30
C LYS A 202 -28.71 -1.16 -1.59
N LEU A 203 -28.04 -0.32 -2.36
CA LEU A 203 -27.31 0.84 -1.86
C LEU A 203 -28.21 2.06 -1.75
N THR A 204 -28.11 2.77 -0.63
CA THR A 204 -28.83 4.02 -0.39
C THR A 204 -27.84 5.17 -0.29
N LYS A 205 -28.04 6.24 -1.08
CA LYS A 205 -27.23 7.46 -0.95
C LYS A 205 -27.45 8.10 0.41
N VAL A 206 -26.36 8.36 1.13
CA VAL A 206 -26.39 9.06 2.44
C VAL A 206 -25.97 10.52 2.25
N SER A 207 -24.94 10.77 1.44
CA SER A 207 -24.47 12.11 1.10
C SER A 207 -23.81 12.11 -0.29
N ASN A 208 -23.17 13.22 -0.69
CA ASN A 208 -22.38 13.28 -1.93
C ASN A 208 -21.04 12.54 -1.85
N ASN A 209 -20.64 12.04 -0.68
CA ASN A 209 -19.42 11.24 -0.50
C ASN A 209 -19.66 9.97 0.32
N SER A 210 -20.91 9.56 0.53
CA SER A 210 -21.22 8.32 1.24
C SER A 210 -22.51 7.67 0.79
N PHE A 211 -22.54 6.35 0.91
CA PHE A 211 -23.70 5.50 0.69
C PHE A 211 -23.75 4.42 1.77
N SER A 212 -24.89 3.75 1.90
CA SER A 212 -25.07 2.69 2.88
C SER A 212 -25.75 1.46 2.32
N PHE A 213 -25.54 0.34 3.00
CA PHE A 213 -26.26 -0.91 2.80
C PHE A 213 -26.41 -1.64 4.13
N THR A 214 -27.24 -2.68 4.18
CA THR A 214 -27.43 -3.52 5.36
C THR A 214 -26.96 -4.93 5.09
N ASP A 215 -26.34 -5.53 6.08
CA ASP A 215 -25.99 -6.94 6.08
C ASP A 215 -27.09 -7.74 6.79
N PRO A 216 -27.81 -8.63 6.09
CA PRO A 216 -28.91 -9.39 6.69
C PRO A 216 -28.43 -10.53 7.61
N TYR A 217 -27.13 -10.83 7.63
CA TYR A 217 -26.55 -11.92 8.42
C TYR A 217 -26.00 -11.47 9.77
N ALA A 218 -26.12 -10.18 10.10
CA ALA A 218 -25.96 -9.67 11.45
C ALA A 218 -27.31 -9.70 12.20
N VAL A 219 -27.38 -10.45 13.30
CA VAL A 219 -28.59 -10.53 14.14
C VAL A 219 -28.84 -9.20 14.82
N ASN A 220 -29.90 -8.52 14.42
CA ASN A 220 -30.35 -7.29 15.06
C ASN A 220 -31.88 -7.16 14.94
N ALA A 221 -32.53 -6.62 15.97
CA ALA A 221 -33.97 -6.32 15.93
C ALA A 221 -34.29 -5.23 14.90
N THR A 222 -33.34 -4.30 14.70
CA THR A 222 -33.39 -3.25 13.69
C THR A 222 -32.09 -3.27 12.91
N PRO A 223 -32.09 -3.51 11.58
CA PRO A 223 -30.88 -3.48 10.78
C PRO A 223 -30.12 -2.16 10.93
N VAL A 224 -28.84 -2.23 11.29
CA VAL A 224 -27.96 -1.06 11.37
C VAL A 224 -27.23 -0.92 10.04
N PRO A 225 -27.35 0.24 9.34
CA PRO A 225 -26.71 0.43 8.05
C PRO A 225 -25.19 0.55 8.18
N ILE A 226 -24.49 -0.16 7.31
CA ILE A 226 -23.06 -0.01 7.06
C ILE A 226 -22.88 1.22 6.18
N VAL A 227 -22.23 2.27 6.69
CA VAL A 227 -21.99 3.51 5.95
C VAL A 227 -20.58 3.49 5.35
N VAL A 228 -20.52 3.52 4.03
CA VAL A 228 -19.28 3.62 3.26
C VAL A 228 -19.01 5.10 2.97
N THR A 229 -17.85 5.60 3.38
CA THR A 229 -17.36 6.93 3.01
C THR A 229 -16.34 6.82 1.89
N VAL A 230 -16.51 7.63 0.85
CA VAL A 230 -15.63 7.69 -0.32
C VAL A 230 -14.83 8.99 -0.29
N ASN A 231 -13.50 8.88 -0.37
CA ASN A 231 -12.65 10.01 -0.70
C ASN A 231 -12.81 10.32 -2.19
N THR A 232 -13.55 11.35 -2.52
CA THR A 232 -13.88 11.72 -3.91
C THR A 232 -12.67 12.19 -4.71
N ALA A 233 -11.54 12.49 -4.05
CA ALA A 233 -10.31 12.92 -4.71
C ALA A 233 -9.48 11.74 -5.23
N ASN A 234 -9.71 10.50 -4.75
CA ASN A 234 -8.91 9.32 -5.14
C ASN A 234 -9.70 7.99 -5.18
N ASN A 235 -11.02 8.06 -5.00
CA ASN A 235 -11.97 6.95 -4.96
C ASN A 235 -11.74 5.88 -3.88
N GLN A 236 -10.91 6.16 -2.87
CA GLN A 236 -10.74 5.24 -1.74
C GLN A 236 -12.01 5.19 -0.91
N ALA A 237 -12.42 3.99 -0.53
CA ALA A 237 -13.59 3.75 0.29
C ALA A 237 -13.19 3.34 1.71
N SER A 238 -13.96 3.73 2.70
CA SER A 238 -13.72 3.37 4.09
C SER A 238 -15.03 3.15 4.86
N ILE A 239 -14.98 2.24 5.81
CA ILE A 239 -16.05 1.97 6.77
C ILE A 239 -15.38 2.03 8.16
N PRO A 240 -15.77 2.97 9.03
CA PRO A 240 -15.28 2.98 10.41
C PRO A 240 -15.80 1.75 11.16
N LYS A 241 -15.14 1.36 12.27
CA LYS A 241 -15.64 0.28 13.13
C LYS A 241 -17.08 0.56 13.56
N THR A 242 -18.00 -0.26 13.05
CA THR A 242 -19.43 -0.12 13.25
C THR A 242 -19.99 -1.44 13.73
N VAL A 243 -20.58 -1.45 14.92
CA VAL A 243 -21.36 -2.61 15.42
C VAL A 243 -22.69 -2.62 14.68
N ILE A 244 -22.93 -3.67 13.90
CA ILE A 244 -24.10 -3.79 13.03
C ILE A 244 -25.13 -4.79 13.55
N GLY A 245 -24.74 -5.62 14.50
CA GLY A 245 -25.64 -6.55 15.15
C GLY A 245 -25.11 -7.06 16.47
N THR A 246 -25.96 -7.81 17.15
CA THR A 246 -25.63 -8.48 18.41
C THR A 246 -24.75 -9.70 18.19
N LYS A 247 -24.83 -10.38 17.04
CA LYS A 247 -24.01 -11.55 16.66
C LYS A 247 -24.12 -11.85 15.15
N TRP A 248 -23.28 -12.72 14.63
CA TRP A 248 -23.36 -13.25 13.24
C TRP A 248 -24.25 -14.49 13.15
N VAL A 249 -24.93 -14.71 12.02
CA VAL A 249 -25.88 -15.82 11.81
C VAL A 249 -25.21 -17.14 11.37
N TRP A 250 -24.06 -17.11 10.69
CA TRP A 250 -23.34 -18.22 10.02
C TRP A 250 -24.08 -19.59 9.87
N ALA A 251 -24.44 -19.89 8.61
CA ALA A 251 -24.82 -21.19 8.03
C ALA A 251 -25.45 -22.25 8.97
N GLY A 252 -26.68 -22.00 9.42
CA GLY A 252 -27.63 -23.07 9.80
C GLY A 252 -27.64 -23.53 11.25
N VAL A 253 -26.76 -23.02 12.12
CA VAL A 253 -26.82 -23.31 13.56
C VAL A 253 -26.60 -22.02 14.30
N GLY A 254 -27.69 -21.42 14.80
CA GLY A 254 -27.73 -20.09 15.42
C GLY A 254 -26.40 -19.74 16.09
N GLY A 255 -25.70 -18.77 15.50
CA GLY A 255 -24.28 -18.49 15.74
C GLY A 255 -23.88 -18.59 17.21
N ASN A 256 -22.64 -19.05 17.45
CA ASN A 256 -22.12 -19.33 18.80
C ASN A 256 -22.59 -18.24 19.78
N PRO A 257 -23.44 -18.57 20.76
CA PRO A 257 -24.06 -17.57 21.64
C PRO A 257 -23.05 -16.80 22.48
N ASN A 258 -21.79 -17.27 22.51
CA ASN A 258 -20.70 -16.61 23.22
C ASN A 258 -20.06 -15.46 22.43
N TYR A 259 -20.37 -15.30 21.14
CA TYR A 259 -19.85 -14.20 20.35
C TYR A 259 -20.89 -13.08 20.23
N THR A 260 -20.50 -11.89 20.69
CA THR A 260 -21.37 -10.72 20.78
C THR A 260 -20.77 -9.54 20.02
N GLY A 261 -21.58 -8.54 19.68
CA GLY A 261 -21.10 -7.30 19.08
C GLY A 261 -20.56 -7.50 17.68
N ALA A 262 -21.35 -8.10 16.79
CA ALA A 262 -21.00 -8.23 15.38
C ALA A 262 -20.71 -6.86 14.77
N PHE A 263 -19.48 -6.68 14.28
CA PHE A 263 -19.03 -5.42 13.70
C PHE A 263 -18.30 -5.63 12.39
N VAL A 264 -18.27 -4.55 11.61
CA VAL A 264 -17.48 -4.46 10.37
C VAL A 264 -16.65 -3.17 10.37
N GLN A 265 -15.55 -3.20 9.64
CA GLN A 265 -14.76 -2.03 9.24
C GLN A 265 -13.98 -2.34 7.97
N THR A 266 -13.50 -1.34 7.25
CA THR A 266 -12.48 -1.57 6.21
C THR A 266 -11.09 -1.69 6.83
N THR A 267 -10.22 -2.51 6.23
CA THR A 267 -8.81 -2.62 6.63
C THR A 267 -7.89 -2.79 5.41
N GLY A 268 -6.58 -2.83 5.65
CA GLY A 268 -5.55 -2.96 4.62
C GLY A 268 -5.01 -1.63 4.12
N ALA A 269 -4.23 -1.68 3.03
CA ALA A 269 -3.72 -0.48 2.37
C ALA A 269 -4.87 0.43 1.91
N ALA A 270 -4.59 1.73 1.76
CA ALA A 270 -5.60 2.72 1.39
C ALA A 270 -6.35 2.39 0.06
N THR A 271 -5.73 1.59 -0.82
CA THR A 271 -6.31 1.12 -2.09
C THR A 271 -7.07 -0.20 -2.00
N ALA A 272 -7.05 -0.89 -0.85
CA ALA A 272 -7.71 -2.19 -0.68
C ALA A 272 -9.24 -2.07 -0.73
N SER A 273 -9.77 -0.90 -0.37
CA SER A 273 -11.18 -0.57 -0.52
C SER A 273 -11.33 0.65 -1.43
N SER A 274 -12.10 0.53 -2.50
CA SER A 274 -12.27 1.59 -3.49
C SER A 274 -13.56 1.45 -4.29
N VAL A 275 -13.93 2.53 -4.96
CA VAL A 275 -14.99 2.55 -5.95
C VAL A 275 -14.41 2.84 -7.33
N ALA A 276 -14.97 2.25 -8.38
CA ALA A 276 -14.51 2.44 -9.75
C ALA A 276 -15.67 2.91 -10.63
N PRO A 277 -15.88 4.24 -10.77
CA PRO A 277 -17.06 4.80 -11.44
C PRO A 277 -17.26 4.31 -12.87
N CYS A 278 -16.19 4.20 -13.65
CA CYS A 278 -16.27 3.75 -15.05
C CYS A 278 -16.67 2.27 -15.19
N SER A 279 -16.27 1.40 -14.27
CA SER A 279 -16.72 -0.01 -14.25
C SER A 279 -17.98 -0.21 -13.41
N GLN A 280 -18.44 0.84 -12.71
CA GLN A 280 -19.54 0.83 -11.75
C GLN A 280 -19.40 -0.28 -10.69
N THR A 281 -18.16 -0.51 -10.24
CA THR A 281 -17.83 -1.53 -9.25
C THR A 281 -17.42 -0.90 -7.92
N ILE A 282 -17.66 -1.63 -6.84
CA ILE A 282 -17.17 -1.33 -5.49
C ILE A 282 -16.35 -2.53 -5.04
N THR A 283 -15.19 -2.29 -4.45
CA THR A 283 -14.42 -3.28 -3.72
C THR A 283 -14.27 -2.81 -2.27
N LEU A 284 -14.70 -3.61 -1.30
CA LEU A 284 -14.55 -3.34 0.13
C LEU A 284 -13.73 -4.46 0.75
N ASN A 285 -12.52 -4.14 1.20
CA ASN A 285 -11.71 -5.08 1.96
C ASN A 285 -12.12 -5.03 3.43
N MET A 286 -13.10 -5.87 3.78
CA MET A 286 -13.81 -5.79 5.05
C MET A 286 -13.14 -6.67 6.11
N LEU A 287 -12.90 -6.09 7.28
CA LEU A 287 -12.60 -6.80 8.51
C LEU A 287 -13.92 -7.02 9.26
N TYR A 288 -14.26 -8.28 9.45
CA TYR A 288 -15.42 -8.70 10.23
C TYR A 288 -14.97 -8.99 11.65
N GLY A 289 -15.86 -8.88 12.63
CA GLY A 289 -15.48 -9.19 14.00
C GLY A 289 -16.64 -9.26 14.97
N VAL A 290 -16.27 -9.58 16.20
CA VAL A 290 -17.10 -9.67 17.40
C VAL A 290 -16.30 -9.09 18.56
N ASP A 291 -16.91 -8.84 19.72
CA ASP A 291 -16.21 -8.27 20.88
C ASP A 291 -14.95 -9.05 21.28
N GLN A 292 -14.95 -10.36 21.02
CA GLN A 292 -13.87 -11.28 21.36
C GLN A 292 -12.71 -11.30 20.35
N GLY A 293 -12.87 -10.70 19.16
CA GLY A 293 -11.81 -10.75 18.16
C GLY A 293 -12.23 -10.28 16.76
N THR A 294 -11.25 -10.32 15.86
CA THR A 294 -11.43 -9.97 14.45
C THR A 294 -11.21 -11.19 13.58
N TYR A 295 -11.87 -11.18 12.44
CA TYR A 295 -11.70 -12.13 11.36
C TYR A 295 -11.01 -11.40 10.20
N SER A 296 -10.01 -12.06 9.61
CA SER A 296 -9.07 -11.53 8.61
C SER A 296 -9.77 -10.78 7.47
N PRO A 297 -9.14 -9.82 6.78
CA PRO A 297 -9.78 -9.13 5.67
C PRO A 297 -10.37 -10.09 4.64
N TYR A 298 -11.65 -9.87 4.32
CA TYR A 298 -12.40 -10.55 3.27
C TYR A 298 -12.93 -9.50 2.29
N PRO A 299 -12.50 -9.54 1.01
CA PRO A 299 -13.03 -8.61 0.01
C PRO A 299 -14.49 -8.94 -0.36
N LEU A 300 -15.34 -7.92 -0.32
CA LEU A 300 -16.66 -7.88 -0.93
C LEU A 300 -16.59 -7.03 -2.21
N VAL A 301 -16.96 -7.61 -3.34
CA VAL A 301 -16.97 -6.93 -4.65
C VAL A 301 -18.39 -6.85 -5.16
N LEU A 302 -18.85 -5.64 -5.42
CA LEU A 302 -20.19 -5.34 -5.92
C LEU A 302 -20.11 -4.67 -7.28
N LYS A 303 -21.13 -4.86 -8.12
CA LYS A 303 -21.28 -4.19 -9.41
C LYS A 303 -22.70 -3.70 -9.60
N LYS A 304 -22.85 -2.48 -10.10
CA LYS A 304 -24.18 -1.91 -10.41
C LYS A 304 -24.93 -2.80 -11.40
N LYS A 305 -26.22 -3.03 -11.13
CA LYS A 305 -27.12 -3.80 -12.00
C LYS A 305 -27.64 -2.96 -13.16
#